data_AF-A0A1W9JY74-F1
#
_entry.id   AF-A0A1W9JY74-F1
#
_cell.length_a   1.000
_cell.length_b   1.000
_cell.length_c   1.000
_cell.angle_alpha   90.00
_cell.angle_beta   90.00
_cell.angle_gamma   90.00
#
_symmetry.space_group_name_H-M   'P 1'
#
loop_
_entity.id
_entity.type
_entity.pdbx_description
1 polymer ?
#
loop_
_entity_poly.entity_id
_entity_poly.type
_entity_poly.pdbx_seq_one_letter_code
_entity_poly.pdbx_strand_id
1 'polypeptide(L)'
;MQKITGIKSVDFKVIAYGHGVVNWNGPTTLAGDDGKTVDNHTLPKLRGYTNLTGKVKEETGYKYKKQASDIDFKETPMYISQNCIRHHLFRDQAFDLHYAKDKNLQAVIASITGLIRGYVVPSSQCKRTSPLLLEDFVDQLGNGNFEQMGRSGSKEKGKDDKGDDIASNSFFSKTTFGETEYLAYGSISIEQLEFISLDKKFDRASMIIKEGEGEKIAEAVQNFIKSLSPERNPKAIFHPNYVRGGTIFEEGEVGILLDNEAIDILIQETIRMISELSIRQAKGYMYVDSILVDYNDSHKMMRIKRSEIDVSEMPKTNYAVYFYAK
;
A
#
# COMPACT_ATOMS: atom_id res chain seq x y z
N MET A 1 -27.85 -15.61 -17.70
CA MET A 1 -26.59 -15.06 -17.13
C MET A 1 -26.52 -15.51 -15.68
N GLN A 2 -25.56 -16.38 -15.32
CA GLN A 2 -25.49 -16.90 -13.95
C GLN A 2 -24.87 -15.85 -13.00
N LYS A 3 -25.40 -15.77 -11.78
CA LYS A 3 -24.90 -14.85 -10.76
C LYS A 3 -23.58 -15.38 -10.20
N ILE A 4 -22.58 -14.50 -10.07
CA ILE A 4 -21.30 -14.85 -9.43
C ILE A 4 -21.56 -15.06 -7.92
N THR A 5 -21.16 -16.24 -7.42
CA THR A 5 -21.32 -16.68 -6.02
C THR A 5 -19.98 -17.14 -5.45
N GLY A 6 -19.88 -17.24 -4.13
CA GLY A 6 -18.62 -17.52 -3.42
C GLY A 6 -17.99 -16.29 -2.78
N ILE A 7 -16.81 -16.47 -2.20
CA ILE A 7 -16.04 -15.38 -1.56
C ILE A 7 -15.55 -14.41 -2.63
N LYS A 8 -15.91 -13.14 -2.51
CA LYS A 8 -15.60 -12.08 -3.49
C LYS A 8 -14.36 -11.27 -3.11
N SER A 9 -14.15 -11.11 -1.81
CA SER A 9 -12.95 -10.48 -1.26
C SER A 9 -12.60 -11.10 0.08
N VAL A 10 -11.33 -11.00 0.44
CA VAL A 10 -10.86 -11.27 1.81
C VAL A 10 -10.52 -9.92 2.42
N ASP A 11 -11.41 -9.44 3.27
CA ASP A 11 -11.27 -8.16 3.96
C ASP A 11 -10.54 -8.41 5.29
N PHE A 12 -9.79 -7.45 5.79
CA PHE A 12 -9.09 -7.61 7.06
C PHE A 12 -8.93 -6.29 7.81
N LYS A 13 -8.83 -6.38 9.13
CA LYS A 13 -8.56 -5.29 10.07
C LYS A 13 -7.22 -5.57 10.74
N VAL A 14 -6.34 -4.57 10.77
CA VAL A 14 -4.99 -4.66 11.34
C VAL A 14 -4.89 -3.72 12.52
N ILE A 15 -4.39 -4.24 13.63
CA ILE A 15 -3.96 -3.46 14.80
C ILE A 15 -2.43 -3.59 14.90
N ALA A 16 -1.76 -2.45 15.03
CA ALA A 16 -0.30 -2.40 15.11
C ALA A 16 0.15 -1.43 16.21
N TYR A 17 1.26 -1.73 16.85
CA TYR A 17 1.85 -0.88 17.88
C TYR A 17 3.23 -0.38 17.47
N GLY A 18 3.67 0.72 18.06
CA GLY A 18 4.99 1.26 17.78
C GLY A 18 5.36 2.43 18.66
N HIS A 19 6.54 2.98 18.40
CA HIS A 19 7.03 4.19 19.05
C HIS A 19 7.70 5.10 18.03
N GLY A 20 7.39 6.40 18.09
CA GLY A 20 7.97 7.39 17.20
C GLY A 20 7.38 7.38 15.78
N VAL A 21 7.74 8.40 15.02
CA VAL A 21 7.29 8.57 13.63
C VAL A 21 8.17 7.74 12.70
N VAL A 22 7.58 6.74 12.02
CA VAL A 22 8.27 5.95 10.99
C VAL A 22 8.12 6.52 9.57
N ASN A 23 7.07 7.30 9.31
CA ASN A 23 6.80 7.88 7.98
C ASN A 23 6.60 9.40 8.03
N TRP A 24 7.67 10.13 7.70
CA TRP A 24 7.68 11.59 7.68
C TRP A 24 7.07 12.16 6.39
N ASN A 25 6.51 13.37 6.47
CA ASN A 25 6.07 14.13 5.31
C ASN A 25 7.22 15.00 4.77
N GLY A 26 7.84 15.79 5.65
CA GLY A 26 8.98 16.64 5.30
C GLY A 26 8.97 17.99 6.00
N PRO A 27 9.95 18.87 5.68
CA PRO A 27 9.99 20.23 6.18
C PRO A 27 8.75 21.01 5.71
N THR A 28 8.12 21.73 6.62
CA THR A 28 6.90 22.51 6.37
C THR A 28 7.08 23.91 6.92
N THR A 29 6.82 24.91 6.08
CA THR A 29 6.80 26.32 6.49
C THR A 29 5.63 26.59 7.43
N LEU A 30 5.95 27.06 8.65
CA LEU A 30 5.02 27.35 9.74
C LEU A 30 5.35 28.70 10.39
N ALA A 31 4.44 29.20 11.22
CA ALA A 31 4.73 30.34 12.09
C ALA A 31 5.37 29.84 13.40
N GLY A 32 6.44 30.50 13.84
CA GLY A 32 6.99 30.35 15.18
C GLY A 32 6.18 31.13 16.22
N ASP A 33 6.53 30.97 17.50
CA ASP A 33 5.86 31.64 18.61
C ASP A 33 6.01 33.17 18.56
N ASP A 34 7.08 33.68 17.93
CA ASP A 34 7.32 35.10 17.69
C ASP A 34 6.58 35.64 16.45
N GLY A 35 5.73 34.83 15.83
CA GLY A 35 4.97 35.16 14.63
C GLY A 35 5.80 35.18 13.35
N LYS A 36 7.11 34.87 13.41
CA LYS A 36 7.96 34.78 12.22
C LYS A 36 7.84 33.42 11.57
N THR A 37 8.10 33.39 10.28
CA THR A 37 8.12 32.15 9.51
C THR A 37 9.33 31.29 9.89
N VAL A 38 9.10 29.99 10.07
CA VAL A 38 10.10 28.96 10.32
C VAL A 38 9.97 27.90 9.23
N ASP A 39 11.07 27.62 8.52
CA ASP A 39 11.08 26.72 7.35
C ASP A 39 11.70 25.34 7.63
N ASN A 40 12.34 25.17 8.79
CA ASN A 40 13.06 23.95 9.16
C ASN A 40 12.32 23.09 10.20
N HIS A 41 10.99 23.24 10.30
CA HIS A 41 10.16 22.36 11.12
C HIS A 41 9.69 21.16 10.29
N THR A 42 10.02 19.93 10.70
CA THR A 42 9.57 18.72 9.98
C THR A 42 8.28 18.18 10.56
N LEU A 43 7.26 18.00 9.73
CA LEU A 43 6.00 17.36 10.13
C LEU A 43 5.93 15.88 9.70
N PRO A 44 5.31 15.02 10.52
CA PRO A 44 4.88 13.70 10.11
C PRO A 44 3.72 13.80 9.12
N LYS A 45 3.28 12.67 8.58
CA LYS A 45 2.04 12.63 7.79
C LYS A 45 0.84 12.72 8.74
N LEU A 46 0.09 13.81 8.61
CA LEU A 46 -1.12 14.09 9.39
C LEU A 46 -2.33 14.11 8.45
N ARG A 47 -3.37 13.33 8.75
CA ARG A 47 -4.55 13.19 7.89
C ARG A 47 -5.27 14.53 7.81
N GLY A 48 -5.54 15.02 6.59
CA GLY A 48 -6.34 16.24 6.40
C GLY A 48 -5.68 17.54 6.90
N TYR A 49 -4.41 17.48 7.32
CA TYR A 49 -3.71 18.65 7.83
C TYR A 49 -3.42 19.67 6.73
N THR A 50 -3.58 20.94 7.08
CA THR A 50 -3.15 22.09 6.29
C THR A 50 -2.35 23.05 7.16
N ASN A 51 -1.23 23.54 6.63
CA ASN A 51 -0.39 24.52 7.33
C ASN A 51 -0.92 25.96 7.21
N LEU A 52 -2.12 26.15 6.65
CA LEU A 52 -2.75 27.46 6.47
C LEU A 52 -3.86 27.68 7.51
N THR A 53 -3.98 28.90 8.00
CA THR A 53 -5.06 29.30 8.93
C THR A 53 -6.37 29.66 8.24
N GLY A 54 -6.36 29.80 6.90
CA GLY A 54 -7.49 30.32 6.12
C GLY A 54 -7.56 31.85 6.02
N LYS A 55 -6.76 32.59 6.82
CA LYS A 55 -6.68 34.05 6.71
C LYS A 55 -5.78 34.47 5.55
N VAL A 56 -6.20 35.50 4.82
CA VAL A 56 -5.47 36.08 3.68
C VAL A 56 -5.31 37.59 3.91
N LYS A 57 -4.10 38.11 3.70
CA LYS A 57 -3.86 39.56 3.70
C LYS A 57 -4.36 40.14 2.36
N GLU A 58 -5.40 40.99 2.41
CA GLU A 58 -6.10 41.50 1.21
C GLU A 58 -5.16 42.23 0.23
N GLU A 59 -4.20 43.00 0.74
CA GLU A 59 -3.28 43.79 -0.08
C GLU A 59 -2.23 42.96 -0.84
N THR A 60 -1.80 41.84 -0.27
CA THR A 60 -0.64 41.07 -0.80
C THR A 60 -1.02 39.65 -1.24
N GLY A 61 -2.24 39.20 -0.96
CA GLY A 61 -2.66 37.81 -1.15
C GLY A 61 -1.95 36.81 -0.24
N TYR A 62 -1.17 37.27 0.76
CA TYR A 62 -0.39 36.40 1.63
C TYR A 62 -1.30 35.54 2.52
N LYS A 63 -1.12 34.22 2.46
CA LYS A 63 -1.88 33.26 3.28
C LYS A 63 -1.14 32.96 4.58
N TYR A 64 -1.79 33.25 5.70
CA TYR A 64 -1.21 33.07 7.03
C TYR A 64 -1.00 31.59 7.36
N LYS A 65 0.18 31.30 7.92
CA LYS A 65 0.58 29.95 8.33
C LYS A 65 0.16 29.65 9.76
N LYS A 66 -0.16 28.38 10.03
CA LYS A 66 -0.40 27.89 11.40
C LYS A 66 0.89 27.88 12.22
N GLN A 67 0.75 27.93 13.54
CA GLN A 67 1.85 27.70 14.45
C GLN A 67 2.23 26.22 14.48
N ALA A 68 3.49 25.92 14.79
CA ALA A 68 3.94 24.52 14.87
C ALA A 68 3.32 23.73 16.02
N SER A 69 2.79 24.42 17.04
CA SER A 69 2.06 23.85 18.17
C SER A 69 0.53 23.77 17.93
N ASP A 70 0.01 24.38 16.87
CA ASP A 70 -1.42 24.43 16.54
C ASP A 70 -1.84 23.22 15.70
N ILE A 71 -1.81 22.04 16.34
CA ILE A 71 -2.18 20.76 15.73
C ILE A 71 -3.06 19.98 16.70
N ASP A 72 -4.28 19.65 16.24
CA ASP A 72 -5.15 18.69 16.92
C ASP A 72 -4.98 17.31 16.29
N PHE A 73 -4.39 16.37 17.04
CA PHE A 73 -4.15 15.00 16.59
C PHE A 73 -5.41 14.12 16.59
N LYS A 74 -6.54 14.58 17.15
CA LYS A 74 -7.83 13.90 17.01
C LYS A 74 -8.49 14.25 15.69
N GLU A 75 -8.41 15.51 15.27
CA GLU A 75 -8.94 15.95 13.97
C GLU A 75 -8.01 15.57 12.81
N THR A 76 -6.70 15.70 13.04
CA THR A 76 -5.66 15.43 12.04
C THR A 76 -4.66 14.38 12.53
N PRO A 77 -5.11 13.13 12.75
CA PRO A 77 -4.26 12.08 13.32
C PRO A 77 -3.06 11.77 12.44
N MET A 78 -1.98 11.35 13.10
CA MET A 78 -0.82 10.81 12.40
C MET A 78 -1.20 9.52 11.67
N TYR A 79 -0.60 9.29 10.51
CA TYR A 79 -0.75 8.02 9.82
C TYR A 79 0.52 7.57 9.10
N ILE A 80 0.66 6.27 8.93
CA ILE A 80 1.64 5.68 8.00
C ILE A 80 0.93 5.48 6.67
N SER A 81 1.48 6.07 5.61
CA SER A 81 0.86 5.97 4.29
C SER A 81 0.90 4.55 3.74
N GLN A 82 -0.15 4.14 3.02
CA GLN A 82 -0.23 2.85 2.33
C GLN A 82 1.01 2.58 1.46
N ASN A 83 1.61 3.61 0.84
CA ASN A 83 2.83 3.46 0.06
C ASN A 83 4.03 3.02 0.92
N CYS A 84 4.15 3.55 2.14
CA CYS A 84 5.22 3.15 3.07
C CYS A 84 5.00 1.72 3.58
N ILE A 85 3.75 1.35 3.88
CA ILE A 85 3.37 -0.01 4.27
C ILE A 85 3.71 -0.99 3.15
N ARG A 86 3.25 -0.73 1.93
CA ARG A 86 3.52 -1.57 0.75
C ARG A 86 5.02 -1.69 0.47
N HIS A 87 5.78 -0.61 0.60
CA HIS A 87 7.22 -0.68 0.44
C HIS A 87 7.87 -1.67 1.42
N HIS A 88 7.44 -1.67 2.68
CA HIS A 88 7.98 -2.58 3.69
C HIS A 88 7.47 -4.02 3.56
N LEU A 89 6.22 -4.22 3.15
CA LEU A 89 5.69 -5.55 2.84
C LEU A 89 6.50 -6.26 1.75
N PHE A 90 6.97 -5.51 0.74
CA PHE A 90 7.70 -6.04 -0.40
C PHE A 90 9.15 -5.53 -0.46
N ARG A 91 9.76 -5.29 0.71
CA ARG A 91 11.06 -4.63 0.83
C ARG A 91 12.18 -5.37 0.12
N ASP A 92 12.16 -6.70 0.19
CA ASP A 92 13.19 -7.56 -0.41
C ASP A 92 13.25 -7.40 -1.94
N GLN A 93 12.12 -7.04 -2.56
CA GLN A 93 11.97 -6.87 -4.01
C GLN A 93 11.76 -5.38 -4.38
N ALA A 94 12.22 -4.46 -3.53
CA ALA A 94 12.00 -3.02 -3.76
C ALA A 94 12.64 -2.53 -5.07
N PHE A 95 13.78 -3.11 -5.48
CA PHE A 95 14.55 -2.65 -6.63
C PHE A 95 14.43 -3.53 -7.88
N ASP A 96 13.90 -4.76 -7.76
CA ASP A 96 13.83 -5.73 -8.87
C ASP A 96 13.05 -5.21 -10.07
N LEU A 97 11.99 -4.43 -9.80
CA LEU A 97 11.13 -3.83 -10.81
C LEU A 97 11.87 -2.86 -11.74
N HIS A 98 12.96 -2.23 -11.30
CA HIS A 98 13.78 -1.36 -12.16
C HIS A 98 14.54 -2.14 -13.22
N TYR A 99 14.76 -3.44 -13.00
CA TYR A 99 15.45 -4.34 -13.92
C TYR A 99 14.48 -5.18 -14.76
N ALA A 100 13.17 -5.04 -14.53
CA ALA A 100 12.14 -5.70 -15.30
C ALA A 100 12.11 -5.17 -16.74
N LYS A 101 12.25 -6.09 -17.69
CA LYS A 101 12.22 -5.89 -19.14
C LYS A 101 11.40 -7.04 -19.75
N ASP A 102 11.02 -6.90 -21.00
CA ASP A 102 10.17 -7.89 -21.68
C ASP A 102 10.75 -9.31 -21.66
N LYS A 103 12.09 -9.45 -21.62
CA LYS A 103 12.78 -10.75 -21.61
C LYS A 103 12.77 -11.49 -20.27
N ASN A 104 12.62 -10.78 -19.14
CA ASN A 104 12.68 -11.38 -17.80
C ASN A 104 11.37 -11.21 -17.02
N LEU A 105 10.31 -10.73 -17.68
CA LEU A 105 9.01 -10.45 -17.07
C LEU A 105 8.30 -11.71 -16.56
N GLN A 106 8.62 -12.89 -17.10
CA GLN A 106 8.14 -14.17 -16.58
C GLN A 106 8.54 -14.37 -15.11
N ALA A 107 9.76 -14.00 -14.72
CA ALA A 107 10.22 -14.13 -13.33
C ALA A 107 9.50 -13.13 -12.40
N VAL A 108 9.13 -11.96 -12.92
CA VAL A 108 8.33 -10.98 -12.17
C VAL A 108 6.91 -11.49 -11.96
N ILE A 109 6.27 -12.05 -12.99
CA ILE A 109 4.91 -12.62 -12.90
C ILE A 109 4.87 -13.78 -11.89
N ALA A 110 5.86 -14.69 -11.94
CA ALA A 110 6.00 -15.81 -11.02
C ALA A 110 6.67 -15.39 -9.70
N SER A 111 6.19 -14.31 -9.07
CA SER A 111 6.68 -13.82 -7.79
C SER A 111 5.57 -13.16 -6.97
N ILE A 112 5.81 -12.96 -5.66
CA ILE A 112 4.86 -12.26 -4.79
C ILE A 112 4.63 -10.80 -5.24
N THR A 113 5.66 -10.15 -5.81
CA THR A 113 5.51 -8.82 -6.41
C THR A 113 4.58 -8.86 -7.61
N GLY A 114 4.72 -9.85 -8.49
CA GLY A 114 3.86 -10.03 -9.66
C GLY A 114 2.42 -10.30 -9.28
N LEU A 115 2.20 -11.24 -8.35
CA LEU A 115 0.86 -11.74 -8.04
C LEU A 115 0.09 -10.82 -7.07
N ILE A 116 0.76 -10.21 -6.09
CA ILE A 116 0.11 -9.42 -5.02
C ILE A 116 0.42 -7.93 -5.13
N ARG A 117 1.68 -7.52 -5.23
CA ARG A 117 2.06 -6.08 -5.20
C ARG A 117 1.57 -5.33 -6.45
N GLY A 118 1.49 -6.01 -7.58
CA GLY A 118 1.28 -5.38 -8.87
C GLY A 118 2.53 -4.66 -9.36
N TYR A 119 2.55 -4.37 -10.66
CA TYR A 119 3.70 -3.76 -11.31
C TYR A 119 3.31 -3.00 -12.58
N VAL A 120 4.23 -2.16 -13.04
CA VAL A 120 4.19 -1.48 -14.33
C VAL A 120 5.58 -1.56 -14.93
N VAL A 121 5.67 -1.97 -16.20
CA VAL A 121 6.90 -1.97 -16.98
C VAL A 121 6.89 -0.75 -17.90
N PRO A 122 7.72 0.28 -17.64
CA PRO A 122 7.64 1.54 -18.39
C PRO A 122 7.88 1.39 -19.88
N SER A 123 8.75 0.47 -20.30
CA SER A 123 9.15 0.31 -21.70
C SER A 123 8.07 -0.34 -22.57
N SER A 124 7.33 -1.31 -22.05
CA SER A 124 6.34 -2.08 -22.81
C SER A 124 4.89 -1.79 -22.43
N GLN A 125 4.67 -0.93 -21.44
CA GLN A 125 3.36 -0.60 -20.88
C GLN A 125 2.62 -1.82 -20.29
N CYS A 126 3.31 -2.96 -20.13
CA CYS A 126 2.77 -4.12 -19.44
C CYS A 126 2.52 -3.76 -17.99
N LYS A 127 1.38 -4.17 -17.45
CA LYS A 127 0.99 -3.84 -16.09
C LYS A 127 0.09 -4.91 -15.51
N ARG A 128 0.14 -5.00 -14.18
CA ARG A 128 -0.77 -5.81 -13.40
C ARG A 128 -1.23 -5.00 -12.19
N THR A 129 -2.54 -4.80 -12.07
CA THR A 129 -3.14 -4.14 -10.92
C THR A 129 -2.95 -5.02 -9.68
N SER A 130 -2.61 -4.42 -8.56
CA SER A 130 -2.53 -5.13 -7.28
C SER A 130 -3.92 -5.57 -6.82
N PRO A 131 -4.13 -6.86 -6.49
CA PRO A 131 -5.35 -7.29 -5.82
C PRO A 131 -5.45 -6.83 -4.36
N LEU A 132 -4.34 -6.37 -3.77
CA LEU A 132 -4.27 -5.93 -2.37
C LEU A 132 -4.54 -4.43 -2.24
N LEU A 133 -5.65 -4.10 -1.60
CA LEU A 133 -5.99 -2.77 -1.12
C LEU A 133 -5.60 -2.63 0.34
N LEU A 134 -4.93 -1.54 0.69
CA LEU A 134 -4.61 -1.17 2.07
C LEU A 134 -5.03 0.27 2.32
N GLU A 135 -5.77 0.50 3.39
CA GLU A 135 -5.94 1.83 3.93
C GLU A 135 -4.64 2.29 4.60
N ASP A 136 -4.57 3.58 4.89
CA ASP A 136 -3.50 4.13 5.70
C ASP A 136 -3.63 3.66 7.15
N PHE A 137 -2.50 3.45 7.82
CA PHE A 137 -2.45 3.04 9.22
C PHE A 137 -2.58 4.29 10.08
N VAL A 138 -3.76 4.51 10.67
CA VAL A 138 -4.09 5.75 11.38
C VAL A 138 -3.85 5.56 12.87
N ASP A 139 -3.06 6.45 13.47
CA ASP A 139 -2.81 6.46 14.92
C ASP A 139 -4.09 6.76 15.70
N GLN A 140 -4.30 6.03 16.79
CA GLN A 140 -5.46 6.14 17.67
C GLN A 140 -5.13 6.90 18.97
N LEU A 141 -3.84 7.00 19.35
CA LEU A 141 -3.45 7.56 20.64
C LEU A 141 -3.25 9.08 20.58
N GLY A 142 -2.68 9.61 19.50
CA GLY A 142 -2.46 11.04 19.33
C GLY A 142 -1.40 11.61 20.28
N ASN A 143 -0.42 10.79 20.70
CA ASN A 143 0.66 11.18 21.62
C ASN A 143 1.76 12.01 20.93
N GLY A 144 1.35 13.03 20.18
CA GLY A 144 2.24 13.92 19.45
C GLY A 144 2.59 15.18 20.25
N ASN A 145 3.78 15.73 20.03
CA ASN A 145 4.16 17.02 20.57
C ASN A 145 5.19 17.73 19.68
N PHE A 146 5.31 19.05 19.87
CA PHE A 146 6.43 19.82 19.32
C PHE A 146 7.71 19.45 20.08
N GLU A 147 8.79 19.17 19.35
CA GLU A 147 10.10 18.88 19.92
C GLU A 147 11.17 19.75 19.25
N GLN A 148 11.88 20.52 20.08
CA GLN A 148 13.02 21.31 19.65
C GLN A 148 14.28 20.45 19.68
N MET A 149 14.99 20.39 18.55
CA MET A 149 16.25 19.69 18.40
C MET A 149 17.41 20.67 18.18
N GLY A 150 18.63 20.20 18.44
CA GLY A 150 19.85 20.97 18.25
C GLY A 150 21.00 20.07 17.81
N ARG A 151 22.00 20.67 17.14
CA ARG A 151 23.29 20.04 16.86
C ARG A 151 24.28 20.38 17.97
N SER A 152 24.99 19.38 18.47
CA SER A 152 26.15 19.61 19.35
C SER A 152 27.30 20.19 18.52
N GLY A 153 27.81 21.38 18.88
CA GLY A 153 28.84 22.09 18.12
C GLY A 153 28.72 23.62 18.20
N SER A 154 29.47 24.36 17.38
CA SER A 154 29.46 25.83 17.42
C SER A 154 28.09 26.39 17.02
N LYS A 155 27.64 27.40 17.77
CA LYS A 155 26.45 28.22 17.46
C LYS A 155 26.78 29.35 16.47
N GLU A 156 27.97 29.30 15.88
CA GLU A 156 28.49 30.39 15.06
C GLU A 156 27.69 30.51 13.77
N LYS A 157 27.26 31.73 13.49
CA LYS A 157 26.64 32.09 12.22
C LYS A 157 27.73 32.06 11.15
N GLY A 158 27.49 31.30 10.08
CA GLY A 158 28.31 31.43 8.88
C GLY A 158 28.08 32.81 8.25
N LYS A 159 29.03 33.29 7.44
CA LYS A 159 28.79 34.45 6.57
C LYS A 159 28.43 33.96 5.17
N ASP A 160 27.50 34.64 4.51
CA ASP A 160 27.23 34.38 3.09
C ASP A 160 28.31 34.99 2.19
N ASP A 161 28.19 34.77 0.88
CA ASP A 161 29.13 35.29 -0.13
C ASP A 161 29.20 36.83 -0.17
N LYS A 162 28.30 37.53 0.54
CA LYS A 162 28.24 38.99 0.67
C LYS A 162 28.72 39.48 2.05
N GLY A 163 29.10 38.56 2.93
CA GLY A 163 29.60 38.87 4.28
C GLY A 163 28.50 39.05 5.33
N ASP A 164 27.24 38.78 4.99
CA ASP A 164 26.10 38.88 5.89
C ASP A 164 25.98 37.63 6.77
N ASP A 165 25.58 37.81 8.03
CA ASP A 165 25.35 36.73 8.99
C ASP A 165 24.22 35.80 8.53
N ILE A 166 24.54 34.54 8.21
CA ILE A 166 23.56 33.49 7.95
C ILE A 166 22.94 33.04 9.28
N ALA A 167 21.61 32.90 9.33
CA ALA A 167 20.92 32.34 10.48
C ALA A 167 21.52 30.96 10.85
N SER A 168 21.87 30.78 12.12
CA SER A 168 22.42 29.52 12.62
C SER A 168 21.43 28.39 12.35
N ASN A 169 21.83 27.41 11.55
CA ASN A 169 21.08 26.19 11.23
C ASN A 169 21.29 25.08 12.28
N SER A 170 21.86 25.43 13.43
CA SER A 170 22.17 24.49 14.51
C SER A 170 20.92 24.03 15.28
N PHE A 171 19.83 24.81 15.23
CA PHE A 171 18.54 24.46 15.82
C PHE A 171 17.51 24.15 14.74
N PHE A 172 16.77 23.06 14.93
CA PHE A 172 15.67 22.63 14.06
C PHE A 172 14.61 21.96 14.94
N SER A 173 13.38 21.84 14.46
CA SER A 173 12.30 21.26 15.26
C SER A 173 11.49 20.27 14.46
N LYS A 174 10.78 19.40 15.16
CA LYS A 174 9.89 18.40 14.58
C LYS A 174 8.64 18.26 15.42
N THR A 175 7.57 17.81 14.80
CA THR A 175 6.45 17.22 15.55
C THR A 175 6.74 15.72 15.68
N THR A 176 7.03 15.27 16.90
CA THR A 176 7.38 13.88 17.22
C THR A 176 6.24 13.21 17.98
N PHE A 177 6.32 11.88 18.09
CA PHE A 177 5.30 11.04 18.72
C PHE A 177 5.98 10.07 19.68
N GLY A 178 5.32 9.76 20.80
CA GLY A 178 5.72 8.71 21.73
C GLY A 178 5.20 7.34 21.30
N GLU A 179 4.51 6.65 22.22
CA GLU A 179 3.78 5.41 21.94
C GLU A 179 2.64 5.65 20.93
N THR A 180 2.46 4.69 20.02
CA THR A 180 1.50 4.77 18.91
C THR A 180 0.73 3.46 18.77
N GLU A 181 -0.55 3.57 18.42
CA GLU A 181 -1.43 2.43 18.12
C GLU A 181 -2.12 2.74 16.79
N TYR A 182 -1.92 1.89 15.80
CA TYR A 182 -2.46 2.08 14.47
C TYR A 182 -3.61 1.11 14.19
N LEU A 183 -4.66 1.64 13.59
CA LEU A 183 -5.76 0.87 13.02
C LEU A 183 -5.77 1.05 11.50
N ALA A 184 -5.90 -0.06 10.78
CA ALA A 184 -6.06 -0.06 9.33
C ALA A 184 -7.02 -1.15 8.87
N TYR A 185 -7.59 -0.96 7.69
CA TYR A 185 -8.35 -1.98 6.98
C TYR A 185 -7.73 -2.27 5.62
N GLY A 186 -7.94 -3.46 5.11
CA GLY A 186 -7.55 -3.82 3.75
C GLY A 186 -8.47 -4.87 3.15
N SER A 187 -8.27 -5.15 1.86
CA SER A 187 -9.06 -6.13 1.12
C SER A 187 -8.24 -6.74 0.01
N ILE A 188 -8.34 -8.06 -0.16
CA ILE A 188 -7.78 -8.81 -1.28
C ILE A 188 -8.93 -9.11 -2.24
N SER A 189 -8.86 -8.55 -3.44
CA SER A 189 -9.86 -8.76 -4.50
C SER A 189 -9.63 -10.08 -5.22
N ILE A 190 -10.61 -11.00 -5.13
CA ILE A 190 -10.52 -12.31 -5.78
C ILE A 190 -10.49 -12.16 -7.30
N GLU A 191 -11.32 -11.30 -7.89
CA GLU A 191 -11.37 -11.07 -9.33
C GLU A 191 -10.02 -10.62 -9.91
N GLN A 192 -9.27 -9.77 -9.18
CA GLN A 192 -7.96 -9.29 -9.63
C GLN A 192 -6.85 -10.30 -9.34
N LEU A 193 -7.00 -11.10 -8.29
CA LEU A 193 -6.02 -12.12 -7.89
C LEU A 193 -6.07 -13.33 -8.82
N GLU A 194 -7.28 -13.84 -9.08
CA GLU A 194 -7.49 -15.11 -9.77
C GLU A 194 -7.06 -15.10 -11.24
N PHE A 195 -7.16 -13.93 -11.91
CA PHE A 195 -6.95 -13.84 -13.35
C PHE A 195 -5.72 -13.02 -13.70
N ILE A 196 -4.90 -13.55 -14.63
CA ILE A 196 -3.71 -12.91 -15.17
C ILE A 196 -3.89 -12.75 -16.66
N SER A 197 -4.23 -11.53 -17.10
CA SER A 197 -4.35 -11.21 -18.53
C SER A 197 -2.98 -11.19 -19.20
N LEU A 198 -2.88 -11.84 -20.35
CA LEU A 198 -1.72 -11.85 -21.24
C LEU A 198 -2.05 -11.20 -22.59
N ASP A 199 -3.17 -10.48 -22.66
CA ASP A 199 -3.71 -9.88 -23.87
C ASP A 199 -3.70 -8.35 -23.81
N LYS A 200 -3.46 -7.72 -24.96
CA LYS A 200 -3.52 -6.27 -25.11
C LYS A 200 -4.93 -5.76 -25.37
N LYS A 201 -5.91 -6.63 -25.69
CA LYS A 201 -7.28 -6.25 -26.08
C LYS A 201 -7.94 -5.25 -25.13
N PHE A 202 -7.70 -5.39 -23.82
CA PHE A 202 -8.30 -4.53 -22.78
C PHE A 202 -7.28 -3.71 -21.99
N ASP A 203 -6.13 -3.39 -22.59
CA ASP A 203 -5.06 -2.59 -21.97
C ASP A 203 -4.62 -3.09 -20.59
N ARG A 204 -4.58 -4.42 -20.39
CA ARG A 204 -4.23 -5.07 -19.12
C ARG A 204 -3.24 -6.22 -19.27
N ALA A 205 -2.51 -6.23 -20.39
CA ALA A 205 -1.46 -7.22 -20.63
C ALA A 205 -0.43 -7.21 -19.50
N SER A 206 -0.38 -8.30 -18.73
CA SER A 206 0.64 -8.52 -17.70
C SER A 206 2.00 -8.76 -18.35
N MET A 207 2.01 -9.43 -19.51
CA MET A 207 3.19 -9.62 -20.36
C MET A 207 2.73 -9.86 -21.80
N ILE A 208 3.58 -9.49 -22.76
CA ILE A 208 3.37 -9.80 -24.18
C ILE A 208 3.94 -11.19 -24.44
N ILE A 209 3.10 -12.09 -24.96
CA ILE A 209 3.48 -13.48 -25.22
C ILE A 209 3.44 -13.80 -26.71
N LYS A 210 4.18 -14.83 -27.11
CA LYS A 210 4.06 -15.50 -28.40
C LYS A 210 3.22 -16.78 -28.27
N GLU A 211 2.82 -17.32 -29.41
CA GLU A 211 2.12 -18.61 -29.46
C GLU A 211 2.95 -19.72 -28.79
N GLY A 212 2.32 -20.50 -27.91
CA GLY A 212 2.98 -21.56 -27.13
C GLY A 212 3.76 -21.12 -25.89
N GLU A 213 3.89 -19.81 -25.60
CA GLU A 213 4.54 -19.33 -24.36
C GLU A 213 3.57 -19.35 -23.15
N GLY A 214 2.26 -19.26 -23.40
CA GLY A 214 1.23 -19.21 -22.37
C GLY A 214 1.29 -20.32 -21.33
N GLU A 215 1.45 -21.58 -21.78
CA GLU A 215 1.54 -22.73 -20.87
C GLU A 215 2.80 -22.71 -20.00
N LYS A 216 3.94 -22.29 -20.56
CA LYS A 216 5.20 -22.19 -19.81
C LYS A 216 5.11 -21.15 -18.69
N ILE A 217 4.38 -20.06 -18.94
CA ILE A 217 4.15 -19.01 -17.95
C ILE A 217 3.22 -19.51 -16.86
N ALA A 218 2.15 -20.23 -17.24
CA ALA A 218 1.23 -20.85 -16.30
C ALA A 218 1.95 -21.86 -15.39
N GLU A 219 2.82 -22.70 -15.97
CA GLU A 219 3.66 -23.63 -15.22
C GLU A 219 4.60 -22.91 -14.26
N ALA A 220 5.25 -21.82 -14.69
CA ALA A 220 6.12 -21.02 -13.82
C ALA A 220 5.36 -20.39 -12.65
N VAL A 221 4.15 -19.86 -12.89
CA VAL A 221 3.26 -19.33 -11.85
C VAL A 221 2.84 -20.45 -10.89
N GLN A 222 2.42 -21.60 -11.41
CA GLN A 222 2.03 -22.75 -10.60
C GLN A 222 3.17 -23.23 -9.71
N ASN A 223 4.39 -23.34 -10.26
CA ASN A 223 5.57 -23.77 -9.52
C ASN A 223 5.95 -22.79 -8.41
N PHE A 224 5.82 -21.48 -8.65
CA PHE A 224 6.00 -20.47 -7.61
C PHE A 224 4.95 -20.60 -6.50
N ILE A 225 3.66 -20.73 -6.85
CA ILE A 225 2.61 -20.87 -5.83
C ILE A 225 2.79 -22.17 -5.03
N LYS A 226 3.17 -23.27 -5.69
CA LYS A 226 3.50 -24.54 -5.06
C LYS A 226 4.70 -24.43 -4.10
N SER A 227 5.69 -23.57 -4.39
CA SER A 227 6.84 -23.39 -3.50
C SER A 227 6.50 -22.65 -2.20
N LEU A 228 5.39 -21.89 -2.18
CA LEU A 228 4.86 -21.27 -0.95
C LEU A 228 4.19 -22.30 -0.02
N SER A 229 3.63 -23.38 -0.58
CA SER A 229 2.92 -24.43 0.16
C SER A 229 3.12 -25.79 -0.54
N PRO A 230 4.26 -26.48 -0.27
CA PRO A 230 4.66 -27.70 -0.99
C PRO A 230 3.69 -28.89 -0.84
N GLU A 231 2.87 -28.90 0.19
CA GLU A 231 1.87 -29.93 0.50
C GLU A 231 0.58 -29.81 -0.34
N ARG A 232 0.34 -28.65 -0.96
CA ARG A 232 -0.91 -28.30 -1.68
C ARG A 232 -0.76 -28.37 -3.19
N ASN A 233 -1.82 -28.56 -3.97
CA ASN A 233 -1.72 -28.79 -5.41
C ASN A 233 -2.37 -27.68 -6.26
N PRO A 234 -1.85 -26.44 -6.19
CA PRO A 234 -2.40 -25.32 -6.94
C PRO A 234 -2.35 -25.56 -8.45
N LYS A 235 -3.31 -24.96 -9.17
CA LYS A 235 -3.33 -24.97 -10.64
C LYS A 235 -3.38 -23.56 -11.20
N ALA A 236 -2.57 -23.34 -12.23
CA ALA A 236 -2.64 -22.16 -13.07
C ALA A 236 -2.91 -22.62 -14.50
N ILE A 237 -4.07 -22.28 -15.04
CA ILE A 237 -4.55 -22.83 -16.32
C ILE A 237 -4.56 -21.72 -17.36
N PHE A 238 -3.70 -21.88 -18.37
CA PHE A 238 -3.70 -21.02 -19.56
C PHE A 238 -4.90 -21.34 -20.45
N HIS A 239 -5.53 -20.30 -21.02
CA HIS A 239 -6.51 -20.45 -22.09
C HIS A 239 -6.38 -19.29 -23.09
N PRO A 240 -6.55 -19.53 -24.40
CA PRO A 240 -6.52 -18.47 -25.41
C PRO A 240 -7.72 -17.51 -25.32
N ASN A 241 -8.76 -17.87 -24.57
CA ASN A 241 -9.98 -17.08 -24.50
C ASN A 241 -10.71 -17.28 -23.15
N TYR A 242 -10.43 -16.42 -22.18
CA TYR A 242 -11.19 -16.33 -20.93
C TYR A 242 -12.21 -15.20 -21.03
N VAL A 243 -13.47 -15.52 -20.76
CA VAL A 243 -14.58 -14.57 -20.77
C VAL A 243 -14.99 -14.29 -19.33
N ARG A 244 -15.20 -13.02 -18.99
CA ARG A 244 -15.69 -12.62 -17.68
C ARG A 244 -17.18 -12.98 -17.54
N GLY A 245 -17.53 -13.72 -16.50
CA GLY A 245 -18.91 -14.01 -16.10
C GLY A 245 -19.71 -12.73 -15.91
N GLY A 246 -20.92 -12.70 -16.45
CA GLY A 246 -21.83 -11.55 -16.32
C GLY A 246 -21.69 -10.47 -17.39
N THR A 247 -20.84 -10.64 -18.41
CA THR A 247 -20.81 -9.75 -19.57
C THR A 247 -21.94 -10.07 -20.55
N ILE A 248 -22.39 -9.06 -21.30
CA ILE A 248 -23.40 -9.21 -22.36
C ILE A 248 -22.73 -9.70 -23.66
N PHE A 249 -21.52 -9.18 -23.92
CA PHE A 249 -20.68 -9.56 -25.04
C PHE A 249 -19.64 -10.56 -24.52
N GLU A 250 -19.66 -11.77 -25.05
CA GLU A 250 -18.77 -12.87 -24.65
C GLU A 250 -17.37 -12.73 -25.28
N GLU A 251 -16.85 -11.50 -25.30
CA GLU A 251 -15.50 -11.18 -25.72
C GLU A 251 -14.54 -11.53 -24.58
N GLY A 252 -13.62 -12.44 -24.85
CA GLY A 252 -12.59 -12.84 -23.90
C GLY A 252 -11.21 -12.31 -24.24
N GLU A 253 -10.28 -12.65 -23.34
CA GLU A 253 -8.87 -12.33 -23.44
C GLU A 253 -8.00 -13.55 -23.15
N VAL A 254 -6.84 -13.61 -23.80
CA VAL A 254 -5.81 -14.62 -23.51
C VAL A 254 -5.30 -14.41 -22.09
N GLY A 255 -5.21 -15.48 -21.29
CA GLY A 255 -4.74 -15.35 -19.92
C GLY A 255 -4.58 -16.66 -19.17
N ILE A 256 -4.31 -16.52 -17.87
CA ILE A 256 -4.15 -17.61 -16.93
C ILE A 256 -5.17 -17.43 -15.81
N LEU A 257 -5.90 -18.49 -15.48
CA LEU A 257 -6.82 -18.54 -14.34
C LEU A 257 -6.25 -19.44 -13.25
N LEU A 258 -6.24 -18.93 -12.02
CA LEU A 258 -5.85 -19.66 -10.83
C LEU A 258 -7.05 -20.42 -10.25
N ASP A 259 -6.81 -21.63 -9.76
CA ASP A 259 -7.83 -22.39 -9.06
C ASP A 259 -8.00 -21.96 -7.59
N ASN A 260 -8.98 -22.56 -6.91
CA ASN A 260 -9.30 -22.21 -5.53
C ASN A 260 -8.12 -22.41 -4.58
N GLU A 261 -7.33 -23.46 -4.81
CA GLU A 261 -6.17 -23.79 -3.99
C GLU A 261 -5.02 -22.80 -4.20
N ALA A 262 -4.76 -22.39 -5.45
CA ALA A 262 -3.79 -21.35 -5.75
C ALA A 262 -4.16 -19.99 -5.13
N ILE A 263 -5.44 -19.61 -5.23
CA ILE A 263 -5.97 -18.37 -4.63
C ILE A 263 -5.79 -18.39 -3.12
N ASP A 264 -6.15 -19.50 -2.48
CA ASP A 264 -6.04 -19.65 -1.03
C ASP A 264 -4.60 -19.51 -0.54
N ILE A 265 -3.64 -20.18 -1.18
CA ILE A 265 -2.21 -20.08 -0.83
C ILE A 265 -1.73 -18.63 -0.88
N LEU A 266 -2.08 -17.90 -1.94
CA LEU A 266 -1.70 -16.50 -2.11
C LEU A 266 -2.33 -15.58 -1.05
N ILE A 267 -3.57 -15.85 -0.65
CA ILE A 267 -4.25 -15.13 0.43
C ILE A 267 -3.56 -15.41 1.76
N GLN A 268 -3.34 -16.68 2.12
CA GLN A 268 -2.68 -17.04 3.38
C GLN A 268 -1.28 -16.43 3.47
N GLU A 269 -0.50 -16.49 2.39
CA GLU A 269 0.83 -15.90 2.34
C GLU A 269 0.77 -14.37 2.50
N THR A 270 -0.20 -13.71 1.86
CA THR A 270 -0.38 -12.27 2.02
C THR A 270 -0.76 -11.90 3.45
N ILE A 271 -1.67 -12.63 4.09
CA ILE A 271 -2.06 -12.42 5.49
C ILE A 271 -0.87 -12.66 6.43
N ARG A 272 -0.09 -13.72 6.19
CA ARG A 272 1.14 -14.02 6.93
C ARG A 272 2.13 -12.85 6.84
N MET A 273 2.41 -12.34 5.63
CA MET A 273 3.30 -11.19 5.42
C MET A 273 2.81 -9.93 6.13
N ILE A 274 1.49 -9.69 6.19
CA ILE A 274 0.93 -8.56 6.95
C ILE A 274 1.08 -8.81 8.45
N SER A 275 0.85 -10.04 8.94
CA SER A 275 0.97 -10.37 10.37
C SER A 275 2.40 -10.25 10.90
N GLU A 276 3.39 -10.51 10.05
CA GLU A 276 4.81 -10.39 10.37
C GLU A 276 5.38 -9.00 10.06
N LEU A 277 4.56 -8.08 9.54
CA LEU A 277 5.01 -6.76 9.13
C LEU A 277 5.60 -6.00 10.32
N SER A 278 6.86 -5.60 10.16
CA SER A 278 7.53 -4.66 11.05
C SER A 278 8.28 -3.59 10.25
N ILE A 279 8.23 -2.36 10.76
CA ILE A 279 8.89 -1.20 10.16
C ILE A 279 9.86 -0.64 11.18
N ARG A 280 11.13 -0.52 10.79
CA ARG A 280 12.15 0.21 11.54
C ARG A 280 12.73 1.29 10.63
N GLN A 281 12.28 2.53 10.83
CA GLN A 281 12.64 3.65 9.98
C GLN A 281 12.63 4.96 10.79
N ALA A 282 13.47 5.91 10.40
CA ALA A 282 13.49 7.26 10.98
C ALA A 282 13.65 7.30 12.52
N LYS A 283 14.34 6.30 13.08
CA LYS A 283 14.53 6.07 14.53
C LYS A 283 13.25 5.75 15.32
N GLY A 284 12.14 5.50 14.63
CA GLY A 284 10.94 4.89 15.22
C GLY A 284 10.79 3.45 14.78
N TYR A 285 9.77 2.78 15.32
CA TYR A 285 9.37 1.45 14.88
C TYR A 285 7.85 1.25 14.96
N MET A 286 7.36 0.26 14.21
CA MET A 286 6.00 -0.26 14.27
C MET A 286 6.04 -1.77 13.99
N TYR A 287 5.17 -2.54 14.63
CA TYR A 287 4.92 -3.94 14.31
C TYR A 287 3.43 -4.24 14.36
N VAL A 288 2.97 -5.13 13.48
CA VAL A 288 1.60 -5.64 13.52
C VAL A 288 1.45 -6.57 14.72
N ASP A 289 0.39 -6.38 15.49
CA ASP A 289 0.08 -7.16 16.69
C ASP A 289 -1.01 -8.18 16.42
N SER A 290 -2.09 -7.75 15.78
CA SER A 290 -3.23 -8.63 15.50
C SER A 290 -3.91 -8.28 14.17
N ILE A 291 -4.47 -9.33 13.55
CA ILE A 291 -5.25 -9.23 12.33
C ILE A 291 -6.55 -10.00 12.50
N LEU A 292 -7.67 -9.35 12.23
CA LEU A 292 -8.97 -9.99 12.08
C LEU A 292 -9.28 -10.10 10.59
N VAL A 293 -9.62 -11.31 10.12
CA VAL A 293 -9.86 -11.60 8.70
C VAL A 293 -11.34 -11.91 8.47
N ASP A 294 -11.88 -11.45 7.35
CA ASP A 294 -13.25 -11.67 6.91
C ASP A 294 -13.29 -12.20 5.46
N TYR A 295 -13.66 -13.47 5.30
CA TYR A 295 -13.93 -14.08 4.00
C TYR A 295 -15.33 -13.64 3.52
N ASN A 296 -15.38 -12.56 2.75
CA ASN A 296 -16.60 -11.84 2.39
C ASN A 296 -17.23 -12.40 1.11
N ASP A 297 -18.33 -13.13 1.27
CA ASP A 297 -19.20 -13.68 0.22
C ASP A 297 -20.36 -12.73 -0.16
N SER A 298 -20.56 -11.68 0.62
CA SER A 298 -21.62 -10.69 0.40
C SER A 298 -21.35 -9.82 -0.84
N HIS A 299 -22.30 -8.96 -1.20
CA HIS A 299 -22.12 -8.02 -2.33
C HIS A 299 -21.43 -6.73 -1.91
N LYS A 300 -21.43 -6.41 -0.61
CA LYS A 300 -20.88 -5.15 -0.09
C LYS A 300 -19.51 -5.43 0.53
N MET A 301 -18.46 -4.97 -0.13
CA MET A 301 -17.08 -5.01 0.40
C MET A 301 -16.99 -4.36 1.78
N MET A 302 -15.94 -4.68 2.55
CA MET A 302 -15.69 -4.12 3.89
C MET A 302 -16.84 -4.37 4.87
N ARG A 303 -17.33 -5.63 4.94
CA ARG A 303 -18.31 -6.05 5.95
C ARG A 303 -17.74 -5.86 7.36
N ILE A 304 -16.49 -6.27 7.56
CA ILE A 304 -15.71 -6.07 8.79
C ILE A 304 -15.72 -4.62 9.33
N LYS A 305 -15.78 -3.60 8.46
CA LYS A 305 -15.79 -2.18 8.88
C LYS A 305 -17.15 -1.69 9.36
N ARG A 306 -18.24 -2.37 8.97
CA ARG A 306 -19.62 -2.02 9.33
C ARG A 306 -20.15 -2.84 10.50
N SER A 307 -19.76 -4.11 10.56
CA SER A 307 -20.24 -5.06 11.57
C SER A 307 -19.19 -6.16 11.74
N GLU A 308 -18.46 -6.13 12.86
CA GLU A 308 -17.49 -7.17 13.20
C GLU A 308 -18.18 -8.49 13.59
N ILE A 309 -19.47 -8.47 13.96
CA ILE A 309 -20.24 -9.66 14.35
C ILE A 309 -20.55 -10.56 13.15
N ASP A 310 -20.69 -9.97 11.97
CA ASP A 310 -21.03 -10.69 10.74
C ASP A 310 -19.80 -11.24 10.00
N VAL A 311 -18.61 -11.10 10.59
CA VAL A 311 -17.34 -11.56 10.02
C VAL A 311 -17.29 -13.09 9.97
N SER A 312 -16.71 -13.61 8.90
CA SER A 312 -16.38 -15.02 8.78
C SER A 312 -14.86 -15.19 8.76
N GLU A 313 -14.28 -15.59 9.88
CA GLU A 313 -12.82 -15.78 10.03
C GLU A 313 -12.28 -16.99 9.26
N MET A 314 -13.16 -17.91 8.87
CA MET A 314 -12.83 -19.07 8.04
C MET A 314 -13.59 -19.03 6.72
N PRO A 315 -12.99 -19.54 5.63
CA PRO A 315 -13.68 -19.70 4.35
C PRO A 315 -14.77 -20.77 4.49
N LYS A 316 -16.04 -20.35 4.46
CA LYS A 316 -17.21 -21.25 4.53
C LYS A 316 -17.62 -21.82 3.16
N THR A 317 -17.17 -21.17 2.09
CA THR A 317 -17.46 -21.51 0.70
C THR A 317 -16.20 -21.35 -0.14
N ASN A 318 -16.21 -21.88 -1.35
CA ASN A 318 -15.14 -21.62 -2.31
C ASN A 318 -15.06 -20.12 -2.68
N TYR A 319 -13.89 -19.67 -3.11
CA TYR A 319 -13.72 -18.39 -3.79
C TYR A 319 -14.59 -18.29 -5.04
N ALA A 320 -15.09 -17.08 -5.30
CA ALA A 320 -15.90 -16.79 -6.46
C ALA A 320 -15.06 -16.89 -7.74
N VAL A 321 -15.62 -17.52 -8.77
CA VAL A 321 -14.99 -17.65 -10.10
C VAL A 321 -15.59 -16.60 -11.02
N TYR A 322 -14.80 -15.63 -11.47
CA TYR A 322 -15.26 -14.55 -12.34
C TYR A 322 -15.00 -14.82 -13.82
N PHE A 323 -14.19 -15.81 -14.19
CA PHE A 323 -13.86 -16.09 -15.59
C PHE A 323 -14.12 -17.54 -15.96
N TYR A 324 -14.53 -17.77 -17.21
CA TYR A 324 -14.69 -19.11 -17.78
C TYR A 324 -14.00 -19.20 -19.14
N ALA A 325 -13.44 -20.36 -19.44
CA ALA A 325 -12.86 -20.66 -20.74
C ALA A 325 -13.98 -20.87 -21.78
N LYS A 326 -13.80 -20.30 -22.98
CA LYS A 326 -14.74 -20.47 -24.10
C LYS A 326 -14.04 -20.81 -25.40
#